data_AF-A0A1C9WAE5-F1
#
_entry.id   AF-A0A1C9WAE5-F1
#
_cell.length_a   1.000
_cell.length_b   1.000
_cell.length_c   1.000
_cell.angle_alpha   90.00
_cell.angle_beta   90.00
_cell.angle_gamma   90.00
#
_symmetry.space_group_name_H-M   'P 1'
#
loop_
_entity.id
_entity.type
_entity.pdbx_description
1 polymer ?
#
loop_
_entity_poly.entity_id
_entity_poly.type
_entity_poly.pdbx_seq_one_letter_code
_entity_poly.pdbx_strand_id
1 'polypeptide(L)'
;MTTERREYKATESRYKGGAEEMYITYDLEQKTRGGGTAMYPKVKRVYIAGDVSDWSVGFFEKSSGNKVHGVRIEYAQSRAGYDRSGYTATRSDTGTEYEVAPTHVPESRTEYTKIIEIPEDADNICFHEGRLPQKYRDALQDVR
;
A
#
# COMPACT_ATOMS: atom_id res chain seq x y z
N MET A 1 -1.05 -34.02 -7.98
CA MET A 1 -0.19 -33.11 -7.20
C MET A 1 -0.27 -31.74 -7.84
N THR A 2 -1.09 -30.87 -7.26
CA THR A 2 -1.43 -29.56 -7.84
C THR A 2 -0.26 -28.61 -7.61
N THR A 3 0.35 -28.11 -8.68
CA THR A 3 1.38 -27.07 -8.58
C THR A 3 0.65 -25.77 -8.25
N GLU A 4 0.63 -25.39 -6.96
CA GLU A 4 0.16 -24.07 -6.56
C GLU A 4 1.08 -23.04 -7.18
N ARG A 5 0.63 -22.42 -8.27
CA ARG A 5 1.23 -21.17 -8.74
C ARG A 5 1.01 -20.17 -7.62
N ARG A 6 2.07 -19.78 -6.91
CA ARG A 6 2.07 -18.63 -5.99
C ARG A 6 1.79 -17.38 -6.82
N GLU A 7 0.51 -17.14 -7.07
CA GLU A 7 0.02 -16.09 -7.94
C GLU A 7 0.22 -14.73 -7.26
N TYR A 8 0.60 -13.72 -8.05
CA TYR A 8 0.79 -12.38 -7.55
C TYR A 8 -0.55 -11.84 -7.02
N LYS A 9 -0.64 -11.67 -5.71
CA LYS A 9 -1.79 -11.01 -5.08
C LYS A 9 -1.56 -9.51 -5.07
N ALA A 10 -2.21 -8.82 -6.00
CA ALA A 10 -2.21 -7.36 -6.05
C ALA A 10 -2.66 -6.79 -4.71
N THR A 11 -1.94 -5.79 -4.19
CA THR A 11 -2.38 -5.07 -3.01
C THR A 11 -3.61 -4.24 -3.37
N GLU A 12 -4.78 -4.61 -2.86
CA GLU A 12 -5.99 -3.81 -3.00
C GLU A 12 -5.78 -2.45 -2.32
N SER A 13 -5.58 -1.41 -3.12
CA SER A 13 -5.97 -0.06 -2.74
C SER A 13 -6.27 0.71 -4.01
N ARG A 14 -7.56 1.03 -4.23
CA ARG A 14 -8.00 1.94 -5.28
C ARG A 14 -7.24 3.25 -5.15
N TYR A 15 -6.79 3.75 -6.29
CA TYR A 15 -6.18 5.06 -6.46
C TYR A 15 -7.04 6.14 -5.77
N LYS A 16 -6.50 6.79 -4.74
CA LYS A 16 -6.99 8.08 -4.23
C LYS A 16 -5.89 9.08 -4.55
N GLY A 17 -6.22 10.15 -5.28
CA GLY A 17 -5.24 11.11 -5.79
C GLY A 17 -4.28 11.59 -4.70
N GLY A 18 -3.00 11.76 -5.07
CA GLY A 18 -1.92 12.13 -4.14
C GLY A 18 -1.14 10.94 -3.55
N ALA A 19 -1.37 9.72 -4.02
CA ALA A 19 -0.57 8.56 -3.61
C ALA A 19 0.71 8.43 -4.46
N GLU A 20 1.85 8.25 -3.80
CA GLU A 20 3.14 7.96 -4.42
C GLU A 20 3.30 6.46 -4.67
N GLU A 21 3.93 6.10 -5.79
CA GLU A 21 4.28 4.72 -6.12
C GLU A 21 5.60 4.36 -5.43
N MET A 22 5.53 3.37 -4.53
CA MET A 22 6.64 2.83 -3.77
C MET A 22 6.72 1.32 -4.00
N TYR A 23 7.80 0.67 -3.55
CA TYR A 23 8.06 -0.73 -3.86
C TYR A 23 8.53 -1.52 -2.64
N ILE A 24 8.07 -2.77 -2.56
CA ILE A 24 8.68 -3.79 -1.72
C ILE A 24 9.42 -4.76 -2.63
N THR A 25 10.70 -4.98 -2.36
CA THR A 25 11.53 -5.97 -3.04
C THR A 25 11.82 -7.13 -2.11
N TYR A 26 11.90 -8.33 -2.66
CA TYR A 26 12.33 -9.52 -1.94
C TYR A 26 12.83 -10.57 -2.94
N ASP A 27 13.61 -11.53 -2.47
CA ASP A 27 13.99 -12.70 -3.24
C ASP A 27 13.15 -13.90 -2.79
N LEU A 28 12.80 -14.77 -3.73
CA LEU A 28 12.03 -15.97 -3.45
C LEU A 28 12.65 -17.18 -4.17
N GLU A 29 12.94 -18.23 -3.40
CA GLU A 29 13.37 -19.50 -3.97
C GLU A 29 12.23 -20.12 -4.78
N GLN A 30 12.52 -20.53 -6.02
CA GLN A 30 11.57 -21.24 -6.87
C GLN A 30 12.22 -22.43 -7.55
N LYS A 31 11.41 -23.47 -7.76
CA LYS A 31 11.80 -24.63 -8.57
C LYS A 31 11.91 -24.23 -10.03
N THR A 32 13.04 -24.57 -10.62
CA THR A 32 13.29 -24.42 -12.05
C THR A 32 12.68 -25.59 -12.83
N ARG A 33 12.46 -25.41 -14.13
CA ARG A 33 11.95 -26.49 -15.00
C ARG A 33 12.89 -27.71 -15.08
N GLY A 34 14.17 -27.51 -14.80
CA GLY A 34 15.19 -28.57 -14.78
C GLY A 34 15.29 -29.33 -13.45
N GLY A 35 14.41 -29.06 -12.47
CA GLY A 35 14.39 -29.78 -11.19
C GLY A 35 15.29 -29.21 -10.08
N GLY A 36 16.12 -28.19 -10.36
CA GLY A 36 16.88 -27.44 -9.35
C GLY A 36 16.10 -26.26 -8.76
N THR A 37 16.68 -25.54 -7.80
CA THR A 37 16.13 -24.28 -7.25
C THR A 37 16.98 -23.07 -7.66
N ALA A 38 16.35 -21.90 -7.71
CA ALA A 38 17.03 -20.63 -7.90
C ALA A 38 16.29 -19.51 -7.15
N MET A 39 17.05 -18.53 -6.67
CA MET A 39 16.50 -17.31 -6.07
C MET A 39 16.08 -16.34 -7.17
N TYR A 40 14.82 -15.91 -7.14
CA TYR A 40 14.31 -14.93 -8.10
C TYR A 40 13.94 -13.63 -7.39
N PRO A 41 14.40 -12.47 -7.90
CA PRO A 41 13.92 -11.19 -7.41
C PRO A 41 12.42 -11.05 -7.71
N LYS A 42 11.71 -10.45 -6.75
CA LYS A 42 10.30 -10.11 -6.82
C LYS A 42 10.13 -8.65 -6.39
N VAL A 43 9.13 -8.02 -6.99
CA VAL A 43 8.76 -6.64 -6.67
C VAL A 43 7.25 -6.56 -6.50
N LYS A 44 6.82 -5.87 -5.47
CA LYS A 44 5.42 -5.54 -5.22
C LYS A 44 5.26 -4.04 -5.15
N ARG A 45 4.35 -3.49 -5.96
CA ARG A 45 4.03 -2.06 -5.95
C ARG A 45 3.11 -1.74 -4.78
N VAL A 46 3.37 -0.62 -4.13
CA VAL A 46 2.59 -0.12 -3.00
C VAL A 46 2.31 1.36 -3.23
N TYR A 47 1.05 1.75 -3.14
CA TYR A 47 0.65 3.15 -3.21
C TYR A 47 0.41 3.69 -1.80
N ILE A 48 1.10 4.78 -1.44
CA ILE A 48 1.01 5.44 -0.13
C ILE A 48 0.64 6.91 -0.33
N ALA A 49 -0.42 7.37 0.33
CA ALA A 49 -0.88 8.75 0.27
C ALA A 49 -0.48 9.48 1.55
N GLY A 50 0.80 9.87 1.64
CA GLY A 50 1.37 10.54 2.81
C GLY A 50 2.85 10.24 2.97
N ASP A 51 3.44 10.85 3.99
CA ASP A 51 4.85 10.71 4.31
C ASP A 51 5.09 9.42 5.10
N VAL A 52 5.98 8.56 4.63
CA VAL A 52 6.36 7.32 5.35
C VAL A 52 7.25 7.70 6.53
N SER A 53 6.90 7.20 7.71
CA SER A 53 7.66 7.43 8.95
C SER A 53 8.50 6.24 9.38
N ASP A 54 8.02 5.02 9.11
CA ASP A 54 8.73 3.79 9.45
C ASP A 54 8.25 2.60 8.62
N TRP A 55 9.08 1.55 8.54
CA TRP A 55 8.67 0.25 8.02
C TRP A 55 9.40 -0.90 8.71
N SER A 56 8.72 -2.04 8.83
CA SER A 56 9.28 -3.25 9.44
C SER A 56 8.78 -4.53 8.78
N VAL A 57 9.58 -5.58 8.88
CA VAL A 57 9.24 -6.94 8.41
C VAL A 57 8.86 -7.80 9.61
N GLY A 58 7.83 -8.62 9.46
CA GLY A 58 7.46 -9.58 10.49
C GLY A 58 6.07 -10.14 10.31
N PHE A 59 5.55 -10.71 11.40
CA PHE A 59 4.17 -11.16 11.44
C PHE A 59 3.28 -10.11 12.10
N PHE A 60 2.23 -9.71 11.39
CA PHE A 60 1.30 -8.68 11.84
C PHE A 60 -0.13 -9.19 11.81
N GLU A 61 -0.94 -8.77 12.76
CA GLU A 61 -2.38 -9.02 12.76
C GLU A 61 -3.09 -7.94 11.93
N LYS A 62 -3.86 -8.37 10.93
CA LYS A 62 -4.73 -7.47 10.16
C LYS A 62 -5.96 -7.11 10.97
N SER A 63 -6.64 -6.02 10.58
CA SER A 63 -7.93 -5.64 11.18
C SER A 63 -9.01 -6.74 11.08
N SER A 64 -8.85 -7.72 10.18
CA SER A 64 -9.71 -8.89 10.07
C SER A 64 -9.40 -10.00 11.10
N GLY A 65 -8.38 -9.84 11.95
CA GLY A 65 -7.89 -10.85 12.90
C GLY A 65 -6.89 -11.87 12.33
N ASN A 66 -6.57 -11.80 11.03
CA ASN A 66 -5.63 -12.73 10.41
C ASN A 66 -4.18 -12.28 10.65
N LYS A 67 -3.35 -13.18 11.19
CA LYS A 67 -1.90 -12.97 11.28
C LYS A 67 -1.23 -13.30 9.95
N VAL A 68 -0.41 -12.38 9.44
CA VAL A 68 0.26 -12.52 8.14
C VAL A 68 1.73 -12.15 8.24
N HIS A 69 2.59 -12.85 7.51
CA HIS A 69 3.95 -12.39 7.25
C HIS A 69 3.94 -11.27 6.21
N GLY A 70 4.64 -10.18 6.47
CA GLY A 70 4.48 -8.98 5.68
C GLY A 70 5.50 -7.90 5.95
N VAL A 71 5.31 -6.80 5.23
CA VAL A 71 5.91 -5.50 5.52
C VAL A 71 4.82 -4.60 6.10
N ARG A 72 5.06 -4.08 7.30
CA ARG A 72 4.26 -3.01 7.93
C ARG A 72 4.89 -1.68 7.54
N ILE A 73 4.07 -0.77 7.01
CA ILE A 73 4.46 0.59 6.62
C ILE A 73 3.61 1.55 7.44
N GLU A 74 4.26 2.47 8.14
CA GLU A 74 3.64 3.55 8.89
C GLU A 74 3.81 4.86 8.13
N TYR A 75 2.73 5.60 7.95
CA TYR A 75 2.74 6.85 7.19
C TYR A 75 1.70 7.83 7.72
N ALA A 76 1.93 9.12 7.51
CA ALA A 76 1.03 10.17 7.92
C ALA A 76 0.54 10.98 6.73
N GLN A 77 -0.76 11.26 6.68
CA GLN A 77 -1.31 12.22 5.74
C GLN A 77 -1.60 13.53 6.47
N SER A 78 -1.00 14.61 6.00
CA SER A 78 -1.28 15.96 6.47
C SER A 78 -2.24 16.68 5.51
N ARG A 79 -3.17 17.46 6.06
CA ARG A 79 -4.03 18.37 5.31
C ARG A 79 -3.86 19.77 5.86
N ALA A 80 -3.49 20.70 5.00
CA ALA A 80 -3.47 22.12 5.34
C ALA A 80 -4.89 22.58 5.70
N GLY A 81 -4.98 23.45 6.70
CA GLY A 81 -6.22 24.13 7.02
C GLY A 81 -6.65 25.04 5.87
N TYR A 82 -7.95 25.25 5.72
CA TYR A 82 -8.49 26.11 4.68
C TYR A 82 -9.82 26.73 5.10
N ASP A 83 -10.10 27.92 4.58
CA ASP A 83 -11.40 28.56 4.74
C ASP A 83 -12.38 27.99 3.72
N ARG A 84 -13.44 27.36 4.23
CA ARG A 84 -14.52 26.82 3.41
C ARG A 84 -15.65 27.84 3.32
N SER A 85 -16.00 28.24 2.11
CA SER A 85 -17.19 29.07 1.87
C SER A 85 -18.47 28.32 2.28
N GLY A 86 -19.46 29.08 2.72
CA GLY A 86 -20.79 28.53 2.99
C GLY A 86 -21.46 28.04 1.71
N TYR A 87 -22.35 27.06 1.85
CA TYR A 87 -23.12 26.54 0.73
C TYR A 87 -24.47 26.02 1.21
N THR A 88 -25.43 25.99 0.29
CA THR A 88 -26.72 25.37 0.54
C THR A 88 -26.73 23.98 -0.09
N ALA A 89 -27.21 22.99 0.65
CA ALA A 89 -27.29 21.62 0.18
C ALA A 89 -28.65 21.01 0.47
N THR A 90 -29.04 20.06 -0.36
CA THR A 90 -30.29 19.31 -0.22
C THR A 90 -29.97 17.89 0.23
N ARG A 91 -30.62 17.42 1.29
CA ARG A 91 -30.53 16.03 1.73
C ARG A 91 -31.23 15.14 0.70
N SER A 92 -30.49 14.19 0.12
CA SER A 92 -30.97 13.36 -0.99
C SER A 92 -32.13 12.43 -0.63
N ASP A 93 -32.28 12.09 0.65
CA ASP A 93 -33.31 11.19 1.19
C ASP A 93 -34.64 11.89 1.50
N THR A 94 -34.58 13.15 1.95
CA THR A 94 -35.73 13.90 2.48
C THR A 94 -36.08 15.13 1.67
N GLY A 95 -35.23 15.53 0.71
CA GLY A 95 -35.40 16.77 -0.06
C GLY A 95 -35.26 18.04 0.78
N THR A 96 -34.86 17.93 2.05
CA THR A 96 -34.73 19.08 2.94
C THR A 96 -33.48 19.87 2.60
N GLU A 97 -33.66 21.15 2.31
CA GLU A 97 -32.58 22.10 2.07
C GLU A 97 -32.03 22.62 3.41
N TYR A 98 -30.71 22.70 3.51
CA TYR A 98 -30.03 23.23 4.69
C TYR A 98 -28.84 24.08 4.27
N GLU A 99 -28.59 25.12 5.06
CA GLU A 99 -27.48 26.03 4.84
C GLU A 99 -26.29 25.64 5.71
N VAL A 100 -25.11 25.61 5.11
CA VAL A 100 -23.83 25.40 5.78
C VAL A 100 -23.12 26.74 5.82
N ALA A 101 -22.89 27.27 7.01
CA ALA A 101 -22.16 28.52 7.18
C ALA A 101 -20.68 28.37 6.74
N PRO A 102 -20.05 29.46 6.28
CA PRO A 102 -18.60 29.50 6.08
C PRO A 102 -17.88 29.12 7.37
N THR A 103 -16.78 28.39 7.26
CA THR A 103 -16.00 27.97 8.43
C THR A 103 -14.55 27.73 8.09
N HIS A 104 -13.68 27.91 9.08
CA HIS A 104 -12.29 27.50 8.98
C HIS A 104 -12.17 26.02 9.29
N VAL A 105 -11.62 25.25 8.36
CA VAL A 105 -11.22 23.86 8.59
C VAL A 105 -9.78 23.87 9.07
N PRO A 106 -9.50 23.41 10.30
CA PRO A 106 -8.14 23.41 10.83
C PRO A 106 -7.25 22.42 10.06
N GLU A 107 -5.94 22.63 10.16
CA GLU A 107 -4.98 21.62 9.73
C GLU A 107 -5.20 20.32 10.51
N SER A 108 -4.93 19.19 9.85
CA SER A 108 -5.03 17.87 10.48
C SER A 108 -3.94 16.95 9.99
N ARG A 109 -3.52 16.04 10.86
CA ARG A 109 -2.57 14.98 10.56
C ARG A 109 -3.17 13.67 11.03
N THR A 110 -3.21 12.69 10.14
CA THR A 110 -3.72 11.36 10.44
C THR A 110 -2.65 10.33 10.16
N GLU A 111 -2.38 9.48 11.15
CA GLU A 111 -1.45 8.37 11.03
C GLU A 111 -2.17 7.11 10.54
N TYR A 112 -1.48 6.35 9.70
CA TYR A 112 -2.00 5.15 9.08
C TYR A 112 -0.96 4.04 9.13
N THR A 113 -1.46 2.80 9.15
CA THR A 113 -0.64 1.60 9.01
C THR A 113 -1.13 0.79 7.83
N LYS A 114 -0.21 0.35 6.96
CA LYS A 114 -0.49 -0.57 5.85
C LYS A 114 0.35 -1.82 5.99
N ILE A 115 -0.30 -2.99 5.97
CA ILE A 115 0.38 -4.29 6.02
C ILE A 115 0.30 -4.94 4.64
N ILE A 116 1.46 -5.21 4.06
CA ILE A 116 1.60 -5.83 2.75
C ILE A 116 2.10 -7.27 2.93
N GLU A 117 1.26 -8.24 2.58
CA GLU A 117 1.61 -9.67 2.63
C GLU A 117 2.75 -10.00 1.65
N ILE A 118 3.74 -10.75 2.13
CA ILE A 118 4.82 -11.37 1.35
C ILE A 118 5.01 -12.84 1.82
N PRO A 119 5.61 -13.73 1.00
CA PRO A 119 5.88 -15.10 1.41
C PRO A 119 6.72 -15.17 2.70
N GLU A 120 6.51 -16.21 3.52
CA GLU A 120 7.28 -16.43 4.76
C GLU A 120 8.74 -16.81 4.49
N ASP A 121 8.99 -17.44 3.35
CA ASP A 121 10.30 -17.84 2.83
C ASP A 121 10.95 -16.77 1.95
N ALA A 122 10.49 -15.52 2.06
CA ALA A 122 11.07 -14.40 1.34
C ALA A 122 12.35 -13.89 2.03
N ASP A 123 13.41 -13.69 1.23
CA ASP A 123 14.70 -13.17 1.69
C ASP A 123 14.96 -11.77 1.12
N ASN A 124 15.97 -11.07 1.67
CA ASN A 124 16.42 -9.76 1.17
C ASN A 124 15.28 -8.74 1.01
N ILE A 125 14.38 -8.71 1.99
CA ILE A 125 13.18 -7.88 1.98
C ILE A 125 13.57 -6.41 2.22
N CYS A 126 13.16 -5.52 1.33
CA CYS A 126 13.41 -4.08 1.44
C CYS A 126 12.22 -3.25 0.95
N PHE A 127 12.05 -2.07 1.53
CA PHE A 127 11.09 -1.06 1.09
C PHE A 127 11.82 0.10 0.38
N HIS A 128 11.25 0.62 -0.70
CA HIS A 128 11.84 1.68 -1.53
C HIS A 128 10.78 2.73 -1.90
N GLU A 129 11.05 3.99 -1.57
CA GLU A 129 10.19 5.14 -1.91
C GLU A 129 10.42 5.66 -3.33
N GLY A 130 11.15 4.92 -4.17
CA GLY A 130 11.46 5.35 -5.53
C GLY A 130 12.35 4.36 -6.27
N ARG A 131 13.58 4.77 -6.60
CA ARG A 131 14.43 4.04 -7.54
C ARG A 131 14.82 2.65 -7.02
N LEU A 132 14.39 1.63 -7.74
CA LEU A 132 14.77 0.24 -7.50
C LEU A 132 16.23 -0.05 -7.90
N PRO A 133 16.93 -0.93 -7.16
CA PRO A 133 18.19 -1.51 -7.62
C PRO A 133 18.02 -2.26 -8.94
N GLN A 134 19.08 -2.34 -9.76
CA GLN A 134 19.04 -2.97 -11.11
C GLN A 134 18.40 -4.36 -11.08
N LYS A 135 18.84 -5.22 -10.17
CA LYS A 135 18.33 -6.59 -9.98
C LYS A 135 16.80 -6.67 -9.90
N TYR A 136 16.17 -5.68 -9.26
CA TYR A 136 14.73 -5.65 -9.04
C TYR A 136 13.98 -4.88 -10.13
N ARG A 137 14.63 -3.93 -10.81
CA ARG A 137 14.04 -3.24 -11.97
C ARG A 137 13.64 -4.24 -13.06
N ASP A 138 14.50 -5.20 -13.34
CA ASP A 138 14.25 -6.22 -14.37
C ASP A 138 13.15 -7.22 -13.97
N ALA A 139 12.83 -7.29 -12.66
CA ALA A 139 11.77 -8.12 -12.11
C ALA A 139 10.42 -7.38 -11.93
N LEU A 140 10.40 -6.05 -12.12
CA LEU A 140 9.19 -5.26 -12.05
C LEU A 140 8.29 -5.63 -13.23
N GLN A 141 7.19 -6.32 -12.95
CA GLN A 141 6.20 -6.62 -13.98
C GLN A 141 5.46 -5.33 -14.38
N ASP A 142 5.38 -5.06 -15.68
CA ASP A 142 4.56 -3.97 -16.21
C ASP A 142 3.12 -4.47 -16.41
N VAL A 143 2.41 -4.59 -15.30
CA VAL A 143 0.98 -4.92 -15.30
C VAL A 143 0.24 -3.59 -15.12
N ARG A 144 -0.17 -2.99 -16.24
CA ARG A 144 -1.03 -1.80 -16.29
C ARG A 144 -2.49 -2.19 -16.45
#